data_AF-A0A8T4FSV3-F1
#
_entry.id   AF-A0A8T4FSV3-F1
#
_cell.length_a   1.000
_cell.length_b   1.000
_cell.length_c   1.000
_cell.angle_alpha   90.00
_cell.angle_beta   90.00
_cell.angle_gamma   90.00
#
_symmetry.space_group_name_H-M   'P 1'
#
loop_
_entity.id
_entity.type
_entity.pdbx_description
1 polymer ?
#
loop_
_entity_poly.entity_id
_entity_poly.type
_entity_poly.pdbx_seq_one_letter_code
_entity_poly.pdbx_strand_id
1 'polypeptide(L)'
;MYRKGTRAWEMARRIFEESRPDVRPSEEQTWGMFIDAGAFHDQSVSLDWGSRVPGSGAPESIMVAAVQSLENRGYRVSDDGYRYLAEGLEAYSKRDFRRLHMISALLRRELAAAEKDPGSDYWRYRFYSTLEEFLGSVEFPEAVPVDVGGASFREKVYAGWLSQLIGGAMGTMVEGYPSGKLLEAFGEVYDFLTEPNTYNDDTTYELAFLEAFQEKGYDVSPEDIALSWVGLIPSGWSAEEIAIRNIKNGIFPPES
;
A
#
# COMPACT_ATOMS: atom_id res chain seq x y z
N MET A 1 18.20 15.20 -26.81
CA MET A 1 18.54 15.20 -25.37
C MET A 1 18.66 16.64 -24.90
N TYR A 2 17.88 17.06 -23.91
CA TYR A 2 17.98 18.42 -23.35
C TYR A 2 19.30 18.57 -22.57
N ARG A 3 19.94 19.73 -22.66
CA ARG A 3 21.19 19.98 -21.93
C ARG A 3 20.86 20.29 -20.47
N LYS A 4 21.78 19.97 -19.57
CA LYS A 4 21.72 20.40 -18.17
C LYS A 4 21.57 21.94 -18.12
N GLY A 5 20.52 22.44 -17.47
CA GLY A 5 20.22 23.87 -17.33
C GLY A 5 19.19 24.44 -18.31
N THR A 6 18.67 23.67 -19.26
CA THR A 6 17.52 24.09 -20.08
C THR A 6 16.28 24.30 -19.19
N ARG A 7 15.61 25.45 -19.31
CA ARG A 7 14.39 25.76 -18.54
C ARG A 7 13.18 25.07 -19.15
N ALA A 8 12.19 24.72 -18.32
CA ALA A 8 10.97 24.05 -18.77
C ALA A 8 10.24 24.79 -19.90
N TRP A 9 10.20 26.12 -19.87
CA TRP A 9 9.57 26.92 -20.93
C TRP A 9 10.31 26.82 -22.28
N GLU A 10 11.63 26.63 -22.28
CA GLU A 10 12.42 26.44 -23.49
C GLU A 10 12.15 25.06 -24.09
N MET A 11 12.00 24.04 -23.23
CA MET A 11 11.59 22.70 -23.65
C MET A 11 10.19 22.70 -24.26
N ALA A 12 9.22 23.33 -23.57
CA ALA A 12 7.85 23.44 -24.05
C ALA A 12 7.76 24.20 -25.37
N ARG A 13 8.43 25.36 -25.46
CA ARG A 13 8.52 26.15 -26.71
C ARG A 13 9.05 25.31 -27.86
N ARG A 14 10.13 24.55 -27.63
CA ARG A 14 10.69 23.65 -28.63
C ARG A 14 9.69 22.59 -29.09
N ILE A 15 9.00 21.94 -28.14
CA ILE A 15 7.95 20.95 -28.47
C ILE A 15 6.91 21.60 -29.39
N PHE A 16 6.43 22.80 -29.08
CA PHE A 16 5.41 23.47 -29.91
C PHE A 16 5.94 23.91 -31.28
N GLU A 17 7.15 24.49 -31.35
CA GLU A 17 7.74 24.98 -32.60
C GLU A 17 8.17 23.83 -33.54
N GLU A 18 8.59 22.68 -33.00
CA GLU A 18 8.96 21.49 -33.78
C GLU A 18 7.74 20.61 -34.14
N SER A 19 6.62 20.76 -33.43
CA SER A 19 5.39 20.02 -33.72
C SER A 19 4.75 20.49 -35.03
N ARG A 20 4.22 19.55 -35.81
CA ARG A 20 3.42 19.84 -37.00
C ARG A 20 1.96 19.50 -36.72
N PRO A 21 1.01 20.39 -37.05
CA PRO A 21 -0.40 20.09 -36.87
C PRO A 21 -0.79 18.91 -37.76
N ASP A 22 -1.46 17.94 -37.15
CA ASP A 22 -1.98 16.74 -37.79
C ASP A 22 -3.51 16.77 -37.71
N VAL A 23 -4.18 16.77 -38.87
CA VAL A 23 -5.65 16.79 -38.93
C VAL A 23 -6.12 15.35 -38.83
N ARG A 24 -6.39 14.90 -37.60
CA ARG A 24 -6.84 13.54 -37.35
C ARG A 24 -8.32 13.34 -37.75
N PRO A 25 -8.64 12.25 -38.46
CA PRO A 25 -10.02 11.82 -38.67
C PRO A 25 -10.77 11.71 -37.34
N SER A 26 -12.09 11.95 -37.33
CA SER A 26 -12.91 11.86 -36.11
C SER A 26 -12.80 10.51 -35.39
N GLU A 27 -12.54 9.44 -36.14
CA GLU A 27 -12.38 8.07 -35.63
C GLU A 27 -11.01 7.83 -34.97
N GLU A 28 -9.99 8.65 -35.28
CA GLU A 28 -8.65 8.60 -34.69
C GLU A 28 -8.46 9.63 -33.56
N GLN A 29 -9.50 10.42 -33.28
CA GLN A 29 -9.54 11.27 -32.09
C GLN A 29 -9.57 10.36 -30.86
N THR A 30 -8.46 10.33 -30.14
CA THR A 30 -8.07 9.31 -29.17
C THR A 30 -8.78 9.48 -27.82
N TRP A 31 -10.04 9.97 -27.85
CA TRP A 31 -10.87 10.11 -26.65
C TRP A 31 -11.25 8.75 -26.05
N GLY A 32 -11.20 7.67 -26.84
CA GLY A 32 -11.40 6.30 -26.37
C GLY A 32 -10.44 5.89 -25.24
N MET A 33 -9.21 6.43 -25.21
CA MET A 33 -8.28 6.15 -24.12
C MET A 33 -8.78 6.67 -22.75
N PHE A 34 -9.61 7.73 -22.73
CA PHE A 34 -10.25 8.19 -21.49
C PHE A 34 -11.35 7.24 -21.01
N ILE A 35 -11.97 6.47 -21.92
CA ILE A 35 -12.94 5.44 -21.56
C ILE A 35 -12.21 4.28 -20.86
N ASP A 36 -11.08 3.83 -21.41
CA ASP A 36 -10.25 2.78 -20.80
C ASP A 36 -9.69 3.22 -19.43
N ALA A 37 -9.24 4.48 -19.32
CA ALA A 37 -8.83 5.06 -18.04
C ALA A 37 -9.99 5.10 -17.04
N GLY A 38 -11.21 5.42 -17.49
CA GLY A 38 -12.42 5.38 -16.67
C GLY A 38 -12.67 3.98 -16.08
N ALA A 39 -12.57 2.94 -16.91
CA ALA A 39 -12.74 1.56 -16.47
C ALA A 39 -11.68 1.13 -15.43
N PHE A 40 -10.43 1.56 -15.60
CA PHE A 40 -9.38 1.33 -14.61
C PHE A 40 -9.70 1.99 -13.26
N HIS A 41 -10.18 3.24 -13.28
CA HIS A 41 -10.57 3.95 -12.06
C HIS A 41 -11.80 3.33 -11.39
N ASP A 42 -12.77 2.87 -12.17
CA ASP A 42 -13.94 2.14 -11.66
C ASP A 42 -13.53 0.83 -10.98
N GLN A 43 -12.60 0.08 -11.57
CA GLN A 43 -12.05 -1.12 -10.94
C GLN A 43 -11.29 -0.78 -9.65
N SER A 44 -10.48 0.28 -9.67
CA SER A 44 -9.68 0.70 -8.52
C SER A 44 -10.56 1.09 -7.34
N VAL A 45 -11.58 1.92 -7.56
CA VAL A 45 -12.52 2.29 -6.50
C VAL A 45 -13.37 1.09 -6.07
N SER A 46 -13.72 0.18 -6.98
CA SER A 46 -14.46 -1.04 -6.63
C SER A 46 -13.72 -1.88 -5.58
N LEU A 47 -12.40 -2.01 -5.71
CA LEU A 47 -11.57 -2.77 -4.76
C LEU A 47 -11.59 -2.15 -3.36
N ASP A 48 -11.65 -0.82 -3.25
CA ASP A 48 -11.73 -0.15 -1.94
C ASP A 48 -13.01 -0.53 -1.17
N TRP A 49 -14.12 -0.81 -1.87
CA TRP A 49 -15.44 -1.02 -1.26
C TRP A 49 -15.79 -2.49 -1.07
N GLY A 50 -15.29 -3.37 -1.93
CA GLY A 50 -15.51 -4.80 -1.81
C GLY A 50 -14.54 -5.60 -2.66
N SER A 51 -13.73 -6.40 -1.98
CA SER A 51 -12.64 -7.19 -2.55
C SER A 51 -12.57 -8.55 -1.85
N ARG A 52 -11.61 -9.35 -2.28
CA ARG A 52 -11.21 -10.57 -1.60
C ARG A 52 -9.71 -10.56 -1.44
N VAL A 53 -9.24 -10.98 -0.27
CA VAL A 53 -7.82 -11.20 -0.02
C VAL A 53 -7.26 -12.11 -1.13
N PRO A 54 -6.21 -11.71 -1.86
CA PRO A 54 -5.75 -12.42 -3.07
C PRO A 54 -5.38 -13.88 -2.82
N GLY A 55 -4.83 -14.17 -1.64
CA GLY A 55 -4.38 -15.50 -1.24
C GLY A 55 -5.50 -16.45 -0.80
N SER A 56 -6.33 -16.00 0.13
CA SER A 56 -7.31 -16.83 0.83
C SER A 56 -8.73 -16.70 0.27
N GLY A 57 -8.99 -15.65 -0.52
CA GLY A 57 -10.31 -15.29 -0.99
C GLY A 57 -11.25 -14.74 0.10
N ALA A 58 -10.74 -14.44 1.31
CA ALA A 58 -11.54 -13.89 2.41
C ALA A 58 -12.19 -12.56 1.99
N PRO A 59 -13.49 -12.35 2.29
CA PRO A 59 -14.18 -11.12 1.91
C PRO A 59 -13.69 -9.95 2.75
N GLU A 60 -13.49 -8.80 2.12
CA GLU A 60 -13.00 -7.59 2.78
C GLU A 60 -13.56 -6.31 2.13
N SER A 61 -13.41 -5.20 2.86
CA SER A 61 -13.76 -3.85 2.43
C SER A 61 -12.79 -2.86 3.06
N ILE A 62 -11.86 -2.32 2.25
CA ILE A 62 -10.84 -1.38 2.70
C ILE A 62 -11.48 -0.12 3.30
N MET A 63 -12.60 0.36 2.76
CA MET A 63 -13.30 1.53 3.30
C MET A 63 -13.89 1.29 4.69
N VAL A 64 -14.44 0.09 4.94
CA VAL A 64 -14.91 -0.29 6.28
C VAL A 64 -13.72 -0.41 7.23
N ALA A 65 -12.64 -1.07 6.79
CA ALA A 65 -11.42 -1.19 7.58
C ALA A 65 -10.79 0.17 7.89
N ALA A 66 -10.84 1.14 6.98
CA ALA A 66 -10.31 2.49 7.18
C ALA A 66 -11.08 3.25 8.26
N VAL A 67 -12.41 3.19 8.25
CA VAL A 67 -13.26 3.79 9.30
C VAL A 67 -12.94 3.17 10.66
N GLN A 68 -12.97 1.84 10.74
CA GLN A 68 -12.71 1.11 11.99
C GLN A 68 -11.27 1.32 12.50
N SER A 69 -10.28 1.36 11.60
CA SER A 69 -8.88 1.62 11.95
C SER A 69 -8.69 3.03 12.51
N LEU A 70 -9.41 4.01 11.98
CA LEU A 70 -9.36 5.39 12.48
C LEU A 70 -9.96 5.49 13.90
N GLU A 71 -11.05 4.79 14.16
CA GLU A 71 -11.64 4.71 15.51
C GLU A 71 -10.75 3.97 16.51
N ASN A 72 -10.11 2.88 16.07
CA ASN A 72 -9.09 2.19 16.88
C ASN A 72 -7.91 3.11 17.24
N ARG A 73 -7.60 4.08 16.36
CA ARG A 73 -6.62 5.15 16.63
C ARG A 73 -7.17 6.28 17.50
N GLY A 74 -8.31 6.08 18.15
CA GLY A 74 -8.91 7.03 19.07
C GLY A 74 -9.44 8.29 18.41
N TYR A 75 -9.90 8.22 17.17
CA TYR A 75 -10.64 9.29 16.51
C TYR A 75 -12.14 8.97 16.45
N ARG A 76 -12.96 9.99 16.26
CA ARG A 76 -14.41 9.81 16.06
C ARG A 76 -14.75 10.05 14.60
N VAL A 77 -15.41 9.08 13.99
CA VAL A 77 -16.01 9.25 12.67
C VAL A 77 -17.39 9.87 12.84
N SER A 78 -17.68 10.91 12.07
CA SER A 78 -18.94 11.65 12.14
C SER A 78 -20.14 10.79 11.68
N ASP A 79 -21.34 11.20 12.05
CA ASP A 79 -22.59 10.61 11.52
C ASP A 79 -22.62 10.66 9.98
N ASP A 80 -22.10 11.75 9.41
CA ASP A 80 -21.93 11.87 7.96
C ASP A 80 -20.93 10.86 7.39
N GLY A 81 -19.83 10.58 8.10
CA GLY A 81 -18.89 9.52 7.72
C GLY A 81 -19.55 8.15 7.67
N TYR A 82 -20.32 7.78 8.69
CA TYR A 82 -21.08 6.52 8.71
C TYR A 82 -22.19 6.49 7.65
N ARG A 83 -22.85 7.61 7.39
CA ARG A 83 -23.83 7.74 6.31
C ARG A 83 -23.17 7.51 4.94
N TYR A 84 -22.02 8.13 4.67
CA TYR A 84 -21.26 7.90 3.44
C TYR A 84 -20.77 6.46 3.31
N LEU A 85 -20.35 5.83 4.41
CA LEU A 85 -19.98 4.41 4.40
C LEU A 85 -21.17 3.53 3.97
N ALA A 86 -22.36 3.75 4.54
CA ALA A 86 -23.56 3.00 4.17
C ALA A 86 -23.97 3.25 2.70
N GLU A 87 -23.98 4.51 2.27
CA GLU A 87 -24.32 4.88 0.89
C GLU A 87 -23.32 4.31 -0.13
N GLY A 88 -22.04 4.22 0.22
CA GLY A 88 -21.01 3.68 -0.65
C GLY A 88 -21.10 2.15 -0.79
N LEU A 89 -21.41 1.43 0.30
CA LEU A 89 -21.72 0.00 0.24
C LEU A 89 -22.94 -0.27 -0.66
N GLU A 90 -23.98 0.58 -0.58
CA GLU A 90 -25.14 0.48 -1.45
C GLU A 90 -24.77 0.77 -2.92
N ALA A 91 -24.03 1.84 -3.19
CA ALA A 91 -23.58 2.20 -4.54
C ALA A 91 -22.71 1.10 -5.16
N TYR A 92 -21.80 0.51 -4.38
CA TYR A 92 -21.00 -0.64 -4.78
C TYR A 92 -21.88 -1.83 -5.16
N SER A 93 -22.86 -2.20 -4.32
CA SER A 93 -23.77 -3.32 -4.58
C SER A 93 -24.57 -3.16 -5.89
N LYS A 94 -24.91 -1.91 -6.26
CA LYS A 94 -25.64 -1.57 -7.48
C LYS A 94 -24.73 -1.34 -8.69
N ARG A 95 -23.41 -1.37 -8.50
CA ARG A 95 -22.40 -0.96 -9.50
C ARG A 95 -22.62 0.46 -10.05
N ASP A 96 -23.10 1.37 -9.20
CA ASP A 96 -23.22 2.79 -9.53
C ASP A 96 -21.86 3.48 -9.31
N PHE A 97 -20.94 3.30 -10.27
CA PHE A 97 -19.57 3.82 -10.17
C PHE A 97 -19.51 5.34 -10.07
N ARG A 98 -20.42 6.05 -10.76
CA ARG A 98 -20.52 7.51 -10.64
C ARG A 98 -20.78 7.91 -9.19
N ARG A 99 -21.76 7.29 -8.53
CA ARG A 99 -22.03 7.56 -7.11
C ARG A 99 -20.89 7.09 -6.23
N LEU A 100 -20.30 5.93 -6.52
CA LEU A 100 -19.23 5.33 -5.74
C LEU A 100 -17.99 6.24 -5.68
N HIS A 101 -17.56 6.81 -6.81
CA HIS A 101 -16.46 7.80 -6.84
C HIS A 101 -16.76 9.02 -5.98
N MET A 102 -17.97 9.58 -6.09
CA MET A 102 -18.38 10.74 -5.30
C MET A 102 -18.37 10.43 -3.79
N ILE A 103 -18.92 9.30 -3.39
CA ILE A 103 -19.00 8.88 -1.98
C ILE A 103 -17.61 8.55 -1.43
N SER A 104 -16.76 7.90 -2.21
CA SER A 104 -15.37 7.60 -1.82
C SER A 104 -14.61 8.88 -1.49
N ALA A 105 -14.74 9.91 -2.33
CA ALA A 105 -14.10 11.20 -2.10
C ALA A 105 -14.64 11.90 -0.84
N LEU A 106 -15.97 11.88 -0.65
CA LEU A 106 -16.60 12.47 0.54
C LEU A 106 -16.18 11.75 1.83
N LEU A 107 -16.22 10.42 1.83
CA LEU A 107 -15.79 9.62 2.98
C LEU A 107 -14.33 9.90 3.33
N ARG A 108 -13.41 9.85 2.35
CA ARG A 108 -11.99 10.15 2.60
C ARG A 108 -11.77 11.56 3.17
N ARG A 109 -12.56 12.54 2.73
CA ARG A 109 -12.53 13.90 3.30
C ARG A 109 -12.98 13.90 4.76
N GLU A 110 -14.08 13.22 5.10
CA GLU A 110 -14.55 13.11 6.49
C GLU A 110 -13.51 12.40 7.37
N LEU A 111 -12.90 11.32 6.89
CA LEU A 111 -11.83 10.61 7.62
C LEU A 111 -10.61 11.50 7.85
N ALA A 112 -10.22 12.31 6.86
CA ALA A 112 -9.11 13.26 7.00
C ALA A 112 -9.41 14.39 8.00
N ALA A 113 -10.69 14.74 8.18
CA ALA A 113 -11.16 15.77 9.11
C ALA A 113 -11.59 15.22 10.47
N ALA A 114 -11.45 13.90 10.72
CA ALA A 114 -11.91 13.27 11.95
C ALA A 114 -11.25 13.88 13.18
N GLU A 115 -12.04 14.09 14.22
CA GLU A 115 -11.58 14.66 15.48
C GLU A 115 -11.09 13.59 16.44
N LYS A 116 -10.10 13.92 17.27
CA LYS A 116 -9.63 13.01 18.32
C LYS A 116 -10.73 12.78 19.35
N ASP A 117 -10.88 11.54 19.78
CA ASP A 117 -11.60 11.18 20.99
C ASP A 117 -10.68 11.30 22.21
N PRO A 118 -10.77 12.37 23.03
CA PRO A 118 -9.94 12.51 24.23
C PRO A 118 -10.19 11.42 25.28
N GLY A 119 -11.30 10.68 25.20
CA GLY A 119 -11.62 9.57 26.09
C GLY A 119 -11.01 8.23 25.69
N SER A 120 -10.42 8.12 24.49
CA SER A 120 -9.88 6.85 23.99
C SER A 120 -8.59 6.44 24.71
N ASP A 121 -8.51 5.16 25.08
CA ASP A 121 -7.32 4.55 25.66
C ASP A 121 -6.12 4.58 24.72
N TYR A 122 -6.35 4.71 23.40
CA TYR A 122 -5.29 4.86 22.39
C TYR A 122 -4.34 6.02 22.73
N TRP A 123 -4.85 7.11 23.29
CA TRP A 123 -4.04 8.28 23.63
C TRP A 123 -3.25 8.15 24.93
N ARG A 124 -3.40 7.04 25.68
CA ARG A 124 -2.63 6.78 26.90
C ARG A 124 -1.24 6.22 26.61
N TYR A 125 -1.01 5.70 25.40
CA TYR A 125 0.28 5.18 24.99
C TYR A 125 1.25 6.30 24.64
N ARG A 126 2.55 6.05 24.83
CA ARG A 126 3.60 6.96 24.39
C ARG A 126 3.78 6.83 22.88
N PHE A 127 3.68 7.96 22.19
CA PHE A 127 4.04 8.07 20.77
C PHE A 127 5.50 8.44 20.65
N TYR A 128 6.18 7.78 19.72
CA TYR A 128 7.56 8.10 19.32
C TYR A 128 7.50 8.66 17.92
N SER A 129 7.89 9.92 17.77
CA SER A 129 7.89 10.62 16.48
C SER A 129 9.24 10.50 15.78
N THR A 130 10.29 10.17 16.53
CA THR A 130 11.63 9.93 15.98
C THR A 130 12.27 8.68 16.60
N LEU A 131 13.27 8.15 15.90
CA LEU A 131 14.08 7.04 16.40
C LEU A 131 14.78 7.40 17.70
N GLU A 132 15.29 8.63 17.84
CA GLU A 132 15.98 9.10 19.03
C GLU A 132 15.08 9.12 20.26
N GLU A 133 13.80 9.51 20.11
CA GLU A 133 12.83 9.44 21.20
C GLU A 133 12.61 8.02 21.68
N PHE A 134 12.55 7.06 20.75
CA PHE A 134 12.40 5.64 21.05
C PHE A 134 13.66 5.09 21.74
N LEU A 135 14.83 5.30 21.15
CA LEU A 135 16.12 4.85 21.70
C LEU A 135 16.37 5.41 23.11
N GLY A 136 15.96 6.65 23.39
CA GLY A 136 16.07 7.24 24.73
C GLY A 136 15.11 6.67 25.78
N SER A 137 14.17 5.81 25.38
CA SER A 137 13.16 5.22 26.26
C SER A 137 13.37 3.73 26.56
N VAL A 138 14.35 3.10 25.93
CA VAL A 138 14.61 1.67 26.06
C VAL A 138 16.08 1.44 26.39
N GLU A 139 16.36 0.38 27.16
CA GLU A 139 17.72 -0.10 27.40
C GLU A 139 17.95 -1.34 26.54
N PHE A 140 18.87 -1.25 25.59
CA PHE A 140 19.24 -2.39 24.76
C PHE A 140 20.28 -3.26 25.47
N PRO A 141 20.25 -4.59 25.25
CA PRO A 141 21.35 -5.45 25.66
C PRO A 141 22.65 -5.05 24.95
N GLU A 142 23.80 -5.41 25.53
CA GLU A 142 25.10 -5.19 24.89
C GLU A 142 25.15 -5.85 23.49
N ALA A 143 25.69 -5.11 22.52
CA ALA A 143 25.83 -5.59 21.16
C ALA A 143 26.82 -6.78 21.12
N VAL A 144 26.39 -7.88 20.52
CA VAL A 144 27.22 -9.07 20.33
C VAL A 144 27.83 -9.02 18.93
N PRO A 145 29.16 -9.17 18.78
CA PRO A 145 29.78 -9.20 17.45
C PRO A 145 29.31 -10.43 16.66
N VAL A 146 28.98 -10.22 15.39
CA VAL A 146 28.54 -11.27 14.46
C VAL A 146 29.51 -11.33 13.29
N ASP A 147 30.03 -12.52 13.00
CA ASP A 147 30.82 -12.77 11.79
C ASP A 147 29.91 -12.93 10.57
N VAL A 148 29.73 -11.82 9.83
CA VAL A 148 28.90 -11.78 8.62
C VAL A 148 29.51 -12.51 7.42
N GLY A 149 30.80 -12.86 7.46
CA GLY A 149 31.48 -13.63 6.42
C GLY A 149 31.44 -15.15 6.67
N GLY A 150 31.07 -15.56 7.88
CA GLY A 150 31.07 -16.96 8.30
C GLY A 150 29.96 -17.79 7.66
N ALA A 151 30.23 -19.08 7.44
CA ALA A 151 29.25 -20.03 6.92
C ALA A 151 27.96 -20.08 7.76
N SER A 152 28.08 -20.01 9.09
CA SER A 152 26.93 -20.03 10.00
C SER A 152 26.02 -18.81 9.82
N PHE A 153 26.56 -17.63 9.51
CA PHE A 153 25.74 -16.44 9.23
C PHE A 153 24.94 -16.63 7.95
N ARG A 154 25.60 -17.09 6.88
CA ARG A 154 24.95 -17.39 5.60
C ARG A 154 23.84 -18.44 5.76
N GLU A 155 24.09 -19.52 6.51
CA GLU A 155 23.09 -20.56 6.79
C GLU A 155 21.88 -20.01 7.53
N LYS A 156 22.08 -19.14 8.53
CA LYS A 156 20.98 -18.51 9.29
C LYS A 156 20.18 -17.55 8.43
N VAL A 157 20.84 -16.74 7.58
CA VAL A 157 20.15 -15.85 6.64
C VAL A 157 19.31 -16.68 5.67
N TYR A 158 19.88 -17.74 5.09
CA TYR A 158 19.15 -18.64 4.20
C TYR A 158 17.94 -19.30 4.90
N ALA A 159 18.13 -19.83 6.11
CA ALA A 159 17.06 -20.43 6.89
C ALA A 159 15.96 -19.41 7.25
N GLY A 160 16.33 -18.16 7.53
CA GLY A 160 15.39 -17.07 7.77
C GLY A 160 14.50 -16.81 6.56
N TRP A 161 15.11 -16.57 5.39
CA TRP A 161 14.39 -16.39 4.13
C TRP A 161 13.50 -17.59 3.79
N LEU A 162 14.03 -18.81 3.89
CA LEU A 162 13.25 -20.01 3.58
C LEU A 162 12.06 -20.17 4.54
N SER A 163 12.25 -19.92 5.83
CA SER A 163 11.18 -20.04 6.83
C SER A 163 10.11 -18.97 6.64
N GLN A 164 10.50 -17.75 6.28
CA GLN A 164 9.57 -16.68 5.93
C GLN A 164 8.74 -17.04 4.69
N LEU A 165 9.37 -17.57 3.63
CA LEU A 165 8.66 -18.02 2.44
C LEU A 165 7.66 -19.16 2.74
N ILE A 166 8.07 -20.12 3.59
CA ILE A 166 7.18 -21.19 4.07
C ILE A 166 6.01 -20.61 4.87
N GLY A 167 6.30 -19.70 5.81
CA GLY A 167 5.30 -19.06 6.66
C GLY A 167 4.31 -18.20 5.87
N GLY A 168 4.82 -17.38 4.94
CA GLY A 168 4.02 -16.56 4.03
C GLY A 168 3.12 -17.43 3.16
N ALA A 169 3.67 -18.44 2.48
CA ALA A 169 2.87 -19.35 1.67
C ALA A 169 1.76 -20.04 2.47
N MET A 170 2.03 -20.45 3.71
CA MET A 170 1.03 -21.07 4.59
C MET A 170 -0.04 -20.06 5.05
N GLY A 171 0.39 -18.88 5.51
CA GLY A 171 -0.48 -17.85 6.06
C GLY A 171 -1.42 -17.26 5.01
N THR A 172 -0.91 -16.98 3.81
CA THR A 172 -1.66 -16.43 2.67
C THR A 172 -2.87 -17.28 2.30
N MET A 173 -2.83 -18.61 2.50
CA MET A 173 -3.97 -19.50 2.20
C MET A 173 -5.17 -19.30 3.14
N VAL A 174 -4.94 -18.77 4.34
CA VAL A 174 -5.94 -18.70 5.42
C VAL A 174 -6.20 -17.28 5.94
N GLU A 175 -5.47 -16.30 5.41
CA GLU A 175 -5.53 -14.89 5.79
C GLU A 175 -6.98 -14.35 5.78
N GLY A 176 -7.32 -13.50 6.75
CA GLY A 176 -8.63 -12.85 6.82
C GLY A 176 -9.76 -13.73 7.40
N TYR A 177 -9.53 -15.02 7.67
CA TYR A 177 -10.51 -15.87 8.33
C TYR A 177 -10.28 -15.98 9.85
N PRO A 178 -11.35 -15.93 10.67
CA PRO A 178 -11.24 -16.21 12.10
C PRO A 178 -10.83 -17.67 12.37
N SER A 179 -10.02 -17.90 13.41
CA SER A 179 -9.51 -19.24 13.76
C SER A 179 -10.60 -20.30 13.92
N GLY A 180 -11.76 -19.94 14.49
CA GLY A 180 -12.88 -20.86 14.64
C GLY A 180 -13.47 -21.33 13.29
N LYS A 181 -13.45 -20.47 12.27
CA LYS A 181 -13.91 -20.82 10.91
C LYS A 181 -12.89 -21.68 10.17
N LEU A 182 -11.60 -21.43 10.38
CA LEU A 182 -10.54 -22.27 9.86
C LEU A 182 -10.60 -23.68 10.46
N LEU A 183 -10.79 -23.79 11.78
CA LEU A 183 -10.94 -25.08 12.46
C LEU A 183 -12.19 -25.84 11.98
N GLU A 184 -13.31 -25.16 11.79
CA GLU A 184 -14.56 -25.75 11.24
C GLU A 184 -14.35 -26.29 9.82
N ALA A 185 -13.62 -25.56 8.97
CA ALA A 185 -13.43 -25.92 7.57
C ALA A 185 -12.35 -26.99 7.35
N PHE A 186 -11.24 -26.92 8.11
CA PHE A 186 -10.02 -27.69 7.82
C PHE A 186 -9.57 -28.62 8.96
N GLY A 187 -10.10 -28.45 10.17
CA GLY A 187 -9.59 -29.17 11.35
C GLY A 187 -8.18 -28.72 11.73
N GLU A 188 -7.38 -29.66 12.27
CA GLU A 188 -5.96 -29.44 12.50
C GLU A 188 -5.17 -29.60 11.20
N VAL A 189 -4.35 -28.60 10.87
CA VAL A 189 -3.62 -28.53 9.61
C VAL A 189 -2.14 -28.81 9.88
N TYR A 190 -1.58 -29.78 9.13
CA TYR A 190 -0.18 -30.22 9.25
C TYR A 190 0.61 -30.08 7.94
N ASP A 191 -0.04 -29.64 6.87
CA ASP A 191 0.53 -29.44 5.54
C ASP A 191 -0.14 -28.23 4.87
N PHE A 192 0.39 -27.76 3.75
CA PHE A 192 -0.21 -26.69 2.97
C PHE A 192 -1.59 -27.10 2.45
N LEU A 193 -2.57 -26.19 2.57
CA LEU A 193 -3.95 -26.44 2.13
C LEU A 193 -4.09 -26.44 0.59
N THR A 194 -3.19 -25.75 -0.10
CA THR A 194 -3.08 -25.71 -1.56
C THR A 194 -1.61 -25.76 -1.97
N GLU A 195 -1.33 -25.83 -3.27
CA GLU A 195 0.04 -25.66 -3.76
C GLU A 195 0.62 -24.33 -3.26
N PRO A 196 1.80 -24.32 -2.60
CA PRO A 196 2.35 -23.12 -2.02
C PRO A 196 2.77 -22.13 -3.10
N ASN A 197 2.44 -20.87 -2.88
CA ASN A 197 2.81 -19.75 -3.74
C ASN A 197 3.70 -18.78 -2.95
N THR A 198 4.78 -18.30 -3.56
CA THR A 198 5.71 -17.32 -2.96
C THR A 198 5.47 -15.89 -3.45
N TYR A 199 4.50 -15.67 -4.33
CA TYR A 199 4.09 -14.33 -4.74
C TYR A 199 3.20 -13.71 -3.65
N ASN A 200 3.80 -12.91 -2.77
CA ASN A 200 3.11 -12.09 -1.77
C ASN A 200 3.81 -10.73 -1.58
N ASP A 201 3.11 -9.83 -0.93
CA ASP A 201 3.59 -8.50 -0.57
C ASP A 201 4.72 -8.56 0.47
N ASP A 202 4.65 -9.48 1.46
CA ASP A 202 5.71 -9.68 2.47
C ASP A 202 7.11 -9.76 1.84
N THR A 203 7.25 -10.52 0.75
CA THR A 203 8.53 -10.71 0.05
C THR A 203 8.79 -9.57 -0.94
N THR A 204 7.75 -9.02 -1.57
CA THR A 204 7.89 -8.04 -2.65
C THR A 204 8.51 -6.73 -2.16
N TYR A 205 8.06 -6.21 -1.01
CA TYR A 205 8.60 -4.95 -0.46
C TYR A 205 10.05 -5.11 0.02
N GLU A 206 10.42 -6.27 0.57
CA GLU A 206 11.79 -6.57 0.99
C GLU A 206 12.73 -6.72 -0.21
N LEU A 207 12.29 -7.37 -1.29
CA LEU A 207 13.09 -7.44 -2.53
C LEU A 207 13.31 -6.04 -3.12
N ALA A 208 12.28 -5.19 -3.14
CA ALA A 208 12.43 -3.81 -3.60
C ALA A 208 13.41 -3.00 -2.72
N PHE A 209 13.39 -3.22 -1.40
CA PHE A 209 14.40 -2.66 -0.50
C PHE A 209 15.81 -3.18 -0.81
N LEU A 210 15.97 -4.48 -1.04
CA LEU A 210 17.26 -5.09 -1.34
C LEU A 210 17.85 -4.58 -2.66
N GLU A 211 17.01 -4.28 -3.66
CA GLU A 211 17.47 -3.62 -4.89
C GLU A 211 18.04 -2.22 -4.60
N ALA A 212 17.36 -1.42 -3.77
CA ALA A 212 17.91 -0.12 -3.33
C ALA A 212 19.24 -0.28 -2.58
N PHE A 213 19.30 -1.25 -1.66
CA PHE A 213 20.51 -1.54 -0.89
C PHE A 213 21.65 -2.07 -1.76
N GLN A 214 21.35 -2.87 -2.79
CA GLN A 214 22.36 -3.38 -3.73
C GLN A 214 23.02 -2.25 -4.51
N GLU A 215 22.27 -1.21 -4.88
CA GLU A 215 22.79 -0.04 -5.59
C GLU A 215 23.54 0.94 -4.70
N LYS A 216 23.05 1.18 -3.47
CA LYS A 216 23.52 2.24 -2.57
C LYS A 216 24.42 1.76 -1.44
N GLY A 217 24.40 0.47 -1.13
CA GLY A 217 25.04 -0.10 0.06
C GLY A 217 24.53 0.54 1.35
N TYR A 218 25.43 0.74 2.30
CA TYR A 218 25.12 1.34 3.60
C TYR A 218 24.77 2.84 3.55
N ASP A 219 24.93 3.50 2.39
CA ASP A 219 24.52 4.89 2.18
C ASP A 219 23.05 5.01 1.71
N VAL A 220 22.30 3.90 1.66
CA VAL A 220 20.89 3.89 1.26
C VAL A 220 20.07 4.85 2.14
N SER A 221 19.25 5.67 1.50
CA SER A 221 18.33 6.61 2.18
C SER A 221 16.86 6.14 2.08
N PRO A 222 15.96 6.67 2.94
CA PRO A 222 14.53 6.44 2.78
C PRO A 222 13.99 6.85 1.40
N GLU A 223 14.56 7.89 0.78
CA GLU A 223 14.21 8.31 -0.58
C GLU A 223 14.60 7.25 -1.61
N ASP A 224 15.78 6.65 -1.50
CA ASP A 224 16.20 5.57 -2.40
C ASP A 224 15.26 4.35 -2.31
N ILE A 225 14.85 3.98 -1.10
CA ILE A 225 13.91 2.88 -0.86
C ILE A 225 12.54 3.19 -1.48
N ALA A 226 12.03 4.41 -1.26
CA ALA A 226 10.76 4.87 -1.82
C ALA A 226 10.76 4.86 -3.36
N LEU A 227 11.88 5.26 -3.97
CA LEU A 227 12.04 5.20 -5.43
C LEU A 227 12.04 3.77 -5.94
N SER A 228 12.71 2.83 -5.26
CA SER A 228 12.67 1.41 -5.61
C SER A 228 11.26 0.83 -5.49
N TRP A 229 10.50 1.21 -4.44
CA TRP A 229 9.11 0.79 -4.30
C TRP A 229 8.25 1.27 -5.47
N VAL A 230 8.33 2.56 -5.84
CA VAL A 230 7.56 3.10 -6.97
C VAL A 230 8.00 2.52 -8.31
N GLY A 231 9.27 2.18 -8.46
CA GLY A 231 9.84 1.61 -9.68
C GLY A 231 9.52 0.13 -9.90
N LEU A 232 9.36 -0.65 -8.82
CA LEU A 232 9.24 -2.11 -8.88
C LEU A 232 7.86 -2.64 -8.48
N ILE A 233 7.13 -1.91 -7.63
CA ILE A 233 5.85 -2.36 -7.07
C ILE A 233 4.70 -1.67 -7.81
N PRO A 234 3.88 -2.41 -8.59
CA PRO A 234 2.85 -1.80 -9.42
C PRO A 234 1.72 -1.18 -8.59
N SER A 235 1.33 -1.85 -7.50
CA SER A 235 0.24 -1.46 -6.59
C SER A 235 0.43 -2.07 -5.21
N GLY A 236 -0.07 -1.40 -4.17
CA GLY A 236 -0.24 -1.95 -2.82
C GLY A 236 -1.68 -2.41 -2.56
N TRP A 237 -1.94 -2.92 -1.36
CA TRP A 237 -3.28 -3.38 -0.97
C TRP A 237 -4.02 -2.39 -0.07
N SER A 238 -3.36 -1.85 0.96
CA SER A 238 -4.02 -1.03 1.99
C SER A 238 -3.29 0.30 2.22
N ALA A 239 -2.64 0.48 3.37
CA ALA A 239 -1.79 1.62 3.66
C ALA A 239 -0.64 1.75 2.65
N GLU A 240 -0.15 0.63 2.14
CA GLU A 240 0.95 0.57 1.17
C GLU A 240 0.54 1.21 -0.17
N GLU A 241 -0.71 1.03 -0.60
CA GLU A 241 -1.22 1.69 -1.81
C GLU A 241 -1.29 3.21 -1.63
N ILE A 242 -1.68 3.66 -0.43
CA ILE A 242 -1.69 5.10 -0.11
C ILE A 242 -0.26 5.65 -0.12
N ALA A 243 0.70 4.95 0.49
CA ALA A 243 2.10 5.35 0.48
C ALA A 243 2.66 5.41 -0.96
N ILE A 244 2.43 4.38 -1.77
CA ILE A 244 2.87 4.36 -3.18
C ILE A 244 2.24 5.52 -3.97
N ARG A 245 0.94 5.81 -3.78
CA ARG A 245 0.28 6.95 -4.41
C ARG A 245 0.85 8.29 -3.95
N ASN A 246 1.18 8.42 -2.68
CA ASN A 246 1.77 9.63 -2.12
C ASN A 246 3.16 9.87 -2.72
N ILE A 247 4.02 8.85 -2.78
CA ILE A 247 5.36 8.93 -3.39
C ILE A 247 5.24 9.28 -4.88
N LYS A 248 4.34 8.63 -5.62
CA LYS A 248 4.06 8.95 -7.05
C LYS A 248 3.58 10.39 -7.25
N ASN A 249 2.97 11.01 -6.24
CA ASN A 249 2.54 12.41 -6.26
C ASN A 249 3.56 13.39 -5.65
N GLY A 250 4.76 12.93 -5.30
CA GLY A 250 5.84 13.78 -4.79
C GLY A 250 5.83 14.01 -3.27
N ILE A 251 5.00 13.28 -2.52
CA ILE A 251 5.07 13.24 -1.06
C ILE A 251 5.96 12.04 -0.69
N PHE A 252 7.19 12.31 -0.25
CA PHE A 252 8.20 11.29 0.06
C PHE A 252 8.25 10.99 1.56
N PRO A 253 8.89 9.88 1.99
CA PRO A 253 9.12 9.62 3.40
C PRO A 253 9.91 10.76 4.07
N PRO A 254 9.63 11.05 5.36
CA PRO A 254 8.70 10.34 6.24
C PRO A 254 7.22 10.76 6.11
N GLU A 255 6.86 11.68 5.21
CA GLU A 255 5.49 12.21 5.09
C GLU A 255 4.53 11.39 4.20
N SER A 256 5.07 10.47 3.39
CA SER A 256 4.33 9.63 2.43
C SER A 256 3.40 8.62 3.07
#